data_AF-A0A0A2AIW9-F1
#
_entry.id   AF-A0A0A2AIW9-F1
#
_cell.length_a   1.000
_cell.length_b   1.000
_cell.length_c   1.000
_cell.angle_alpha   90.00
_cell.angle_beta   90.00
_cell.angle_gamma   90.00
#
_symmetry.space_group_name_H-M   'P 1'
#
loop_
_entity.id
_entity.type
_entity.pdbx_description
1 polymer ?
#
loop_
_entity_poly.entity_id
_entity_poly.type
_entity_poly.pdbx_seq_one_letter_code
_entity_poly.pdbx_strand_id
1 'polypeptide(L)' 'MHIFLRKFKFLIFLFFLSLNFNSYSYAHMRGTFLSEEEAKNRSIELGCEGIHKNQDKWMPCKNEKELHIYLRK' A
#
# COMPACT_ATOMS: atom_id res chain seq x y z
N MET A 1 -40.40 20.20 1.36
CA MET A 1 -39.44 19.54 2.28
C MET A 1 -38.82 18.24 1.72
N HIS A 2 -39.50 17.46 0.87
CA HIS A 2 -38.95 16.21 0.29
C HIS A 2 -37.79 16.37 -0.71
N ILE A 3 -37.77 17.46 -1.49
CA ILE A 3 -36.72 17.71 -2.50
C ILE A 3 -35.35 17.98 -1.86
N PHE A 4 -35.33 18.71 -0.73
CA PHE A 4 -34.11 18.99 0.01
C PHE A 4 -33.51 17.73 0.65
N LEU A 5 -34.34 16.84 1.23
CA LEU A 5 -33.88 15.54 1.73
C LEU A 5 -33.29 14.65 0.63
N ARG A 6 -33.86 14.69 -0.59
CA ARG A 6 -33.35 13.89 -1.72
C ARG A 6 -31.98 14.37 -2.20
N LYS A 7 -31.77 15.68 -2.26
CA LYS A 7 -30.46 16.27 -2.61
C LYS A 7 -29.41 16.00 -1.54
N PHE A 8 -29.80 16.04 -0.25
CA PHE A 8 -28.92 15.72 0.87
C PHE A 8 -28.47 14.24 0.84
N LYS A 9 -29.38 13.31 0.55
CA LYS A 9 -29.06 11.88 0.41
C LYS A 9 -28.12 11.59 -0.77
N PHE A 10 -28.27 12.33 -1.88
CA PHE A 10 -27.39 12.23 -3.04
C PHE A 10 -25.98 12.79 -2.76
N LEU A 11 -25.89 13.90 -2.04
CA LEU A 11 -24.60 14.48 -1.61
C LEU A 11 -23.86 13.54 -0.65
N ILE A 12 -24.58 12.92 0.29
CA ILE A 12 -24.01 11.91 1.19
C ILE A 12 -23.47 10.71 0.40
N PHE A 13 -24.22 10.23 -0.58
CA PHE A 13 -23.78 9.13 -1.44
C PHE A 13 -22.49 9.45 -2.22
N LEU A 14 -22.40 10.65 -2.80
CA LEU A 14 -21.18 11.12 -3.49
C LEU A 14 -19.98 11.27 -2.55
N PHE A 15 -20.21 11.74 -1.32
CA PHE A 15 -19.17 11.86 -0.31
C PHE A 15 -18.59 10.48 0.06
N PHE A 16 -19.45 9.48 0.32
CA PHE A 16 -18.98 8.11 0.60
C PHE A 16 -18.26 7.46 -0.59
N LEU A 17 -18.64 7.80 -1.83
CA LEU A 17 -17.96 7.30 -3.03
C LEU A 17 -16.52 7.85 -3.14
N SER A 18 -16.28 9.12 -2.76
CA SER A 18 -14.93 9.71 -2.76
C SER A 18 -13.99 9.12 -1.71
N LEU A 19 -14.50 8.62 -0.58
CA LEU A 19 -13.67 8.08 0.50
C LEU A 19 -13.09 6.69 0.20
N ASN A 20 -13.61 5.97 -0.79
CA ASN A 20 -13.16 4.61 -1.13
C ASN A 20 -11.90 4.53 -2.00
N PHE A 21 -11.36 5.64 -2.51
CA PHE A 21 -10.22 5.62 -3.43
C PHE A 21 -8.83 5.46 -2.75
N ASN A 22 -8.73 5.60 -1.43
CA ASN A 22 -7.42 5.66 -0.74
C ASN A 22 -6.87 4.30 -0.26
N SER A 23 -7.67 3.23 -0.28
CA SER A 23 -7.30 1.96 0.36
C SER A 23 -6.43 1.03 -0.51
N TYR A 24 -6.44 1.18 -1.84
CA TYR A 24 -5.62 0.33 -2.73
C TYR A 24 -4.12 0.65 -2.67
N SER A 25 -3.75 1.92 -2.46
CA SER A 25 -2.35 2.35 -2.49
C SER A 25 -1.53 1.80 -1.31
N TYR A 26 -2.14 1.64 -0.14
CA TYR A 26 -1.43 1.21 1.06
C TYR A 26 -0.94 -0.25 1.00
N ALA A 27 -1.67 -1.12 0.29
CA ALA A 27 -1.28 -2.52 0.13
C ALA A 27 -0.02 -2.68 -0.74
N HIS A 28 0.24 -1.77 -1.68
CA HIS A 28 1.43 -1.76 -2.52
C HIS A 28 2.66 -1.12 -1.85
N MET A 29 2.47 -0.40 -0.73
CA MET A 29 3.57 0.29 -0.03
C MET A 29 4.27 -0.56 1.04
N ARG A 30 3.68 -1.69 1.46
CA ARG A 30 4.34 -2.59 2.42
C ARG A 30 5.57 -3.23 1.76
N GLY A 31 6.75 -2.77 2.16
CA GLY A 31 8.04 -3.29 1.67
C GLY A 31 8.78 -2.39 0.68
N THR A 32 8.40 -1.12 0.53
CA THR A 32 9.19 -0.13 -0.22
C THR A 32 9.91 0.84 0.71
N PHE A 33 11.21 1.05 0.49
CA PHE A 33 12.10 1.86 1.30
C PHE A 33 12.80 2.91 0.44
N LEU A 34 13.23 4.01 1.08
CA LEU A 34 13.97 5.08 0.40
C LEU A 34 15.46 4.79 0.34
N SER A 35 15.99 4.07 1.33
CA SER A 35 17.39 3.69 1.39
C SER A 35 17.60 2.19 1.21
N GLU A 36 18.77 1.86 0.67
CA GLU A 36 19.23 0.49 0.52
C GLU A 36 19.41 -0.20 1.88
N GLU A 37 19.90 0.56 2.87
CA GLU A 37 20.13 0.11 4.24
C GLU A 37 18.81 -0.27 4.94
N GLU A 38 17.77 0.55 4.81
CA GLU A 38 16.45 0.23 5.35
C GLU A 38 15.88 -1.06 4.75
N ALA A 39 16.00 -1.23 3.42
CA ALA A 39 15.56 -2.45 2.75
C ALA A 39 16.36 -3.67 3.21
N LYS A 40 17.66 -3.52 3.46
CA LYS A 40 18.51 -4.59 3.97
C LYS A 40 18.17 -4.97 5.41
N ASN A 41 17.98 -3.99 6.29
CA ASN A 41 17.55 -4.25 7.66
C ASN A 41 16.20 -4.97 7.67
N ARG A 42 15.28 -4.54 6.79
CA ARG A 42 13.99 -5.21 6.66
C ARG A 42 14.10 -6.64 6.11
N SER A 43 15.03 -6.94 5.21
CA SER A 43 15.18 -8.32 4.71
C SER A 43 15.65 -9.27 5.81
N ILE A 44 16.53 -8.79 6.70
CA ILE A 44 16.95 -9.53 7.91
C ILE A 44 15.76 -9.77 8.84
N GLU A 45 14.94 -8.74 9.11
CA GLU A 45 13.74 -8.87 9.95
C GLU A 45 12.71 -9.87 9.37
N LEU A 46 12.58 -9.89 8.05
CA LEU A 46 11.70 -10.83 7.34
C LEU A 46 12.28 -12.24 7.25
N GLY A 47 13.59 -12.42 7.47
CA GLY A 47 14.29 -13.68 7.27
C GLY A 47 14.41 -14.07 5.80
N CYS A 48 14.45 -13.09 4.89
CA CYS A 48 14.68 -13.30 3.47
C CYS A 48 16.03 -12.71 3.04
N GLU A 49 16.59 -13.24 1.95
CA GLU A 49 17.92 -12.83 1.48
C GLU A 49 17.84 -11.76 0.39
N GLY A 50 18.77 -10.82 0.44
CA GLY A 50 18.96 -9.79 -0.57
C GLY A 50 17.97 -8.64 -0.50
N ILE A 51 18.12 -7.78 -1.48
CA ILE A 51 17.30 -6.59 -1.74
C ILE A 51 17.22 -6.41 -3.26
N HIS A 52 16.20 -5.73 -3.75
CA HIS A 52 16.10 -5.35 -5.15
C HIS A 52 15.56 -3.94 -5.28
N LYS A 53 15.96 -3.26 -6.36
CA LYS A 53 15.46 -1.93 -6.69
C LYS A 53 14.23 -2.05 -7.58
N ASN A 54 13.15 -1.37 -7.22
CA ASN A 54 11.96 -1.20 -8.05
C ASN A 54 11.78 0.29 -8.33
N GLN A 55 12.05 0.69 -9.56
CA GLN A 55 12.12 2.11 -9.95
C GLN A 55 13.11 2.87 -9.05
N ASP A 56 12.63 3.82 -8.25
CA ASP A 56 13.43 4.64 -7.33
C ASP A 56 13.34 4.18 -5.87
N LYS A 57 12.73 3.01 -5.62
CA LYS A 57 12.55 2.44 -4.29
C LYS A 57 13.37 1.17 -4.11
N TRP A 58 13.75 0.93 -2.87
CA TRP A 58 14.41 -0.29 -2.45
C TRP A 58 13.40 -1.23 -1.80
N MET A 59 13.49 -2.52 -2.11
CA MET A 59 12.60 -3.53 -1.58
C MET A 59 13.41 -4.66 -0.96
N PRO A 60 12.99 -5.24 0.18
CA PRO A 60 13.65 -6.39 0.77
C PRO A 60 13.40 -7.65 -0.06
N CYS A 61 14.23 -8.66 0.18
CA CYS A 61 14.24 -9.94 -0.52
C CYS A 61 14.73 -9.83 -1.98
N LYS A 62 15.01 -10.97 -2.61
CA LYS A 62 15.64 -11.00 -3.94
C LYS A 62 14.75 -10.47 -5.06
N ASN A 63 13.44 -10.53 -4.90
CA ASN A 63 12.44 -10.02 -5.84
C ASN A 63 11.06 -9.85 -5.19
N GLU A 64 10.16 -9.16 -5.88
CA GLU A 64 8.79 -8.88 -5.44
C GLU A 64 8.00 -10.15 -5.12
N LYS A 65 8.16 -11.22 -5.92
CA LYS A 65 7.49 -12.50 -5.69
C LYS A 65 7.87 -13.11 -4.34
N GLU A 66 9.15 -13.10 -3.99
CA GLU A 66 9.63 -13.59 -2.70
C GLU A 66 9.18 -12.69 -1.56
N LEU A 67 9.26 -11.37 -1.73
CA LEU A 67 8.77 -10.41 -0.76
C LEU A 67 7.29 -10.68 -0.39
N HIS A 68 6.43 -10.94 -1.38
CA HIS A 68 5.02 -11.28 -1.13
C HIS A 68 4.80 -12.58 -0.36
N ILE A 69 5.76 -13.52 -0.35
CA ILE A 69 5.69 -14.73 0.48
C ILE A 69 5.92 -14.35 1.95
N TYR A 70 6.92 -13.51 2.22
CA TYR A 70 7.28 -13.12 3.58
C TYR A 70 6.32 -12.09 4.20
N LEU A 71 5.74 -11.20 3.40
CA LEU A 71 4.75 -10.22 3.89
C LEU A 71 3.36 -10.83 4.20
N ARG A 72 3.10 -12.04 3.72
CA ARG A 72 1.85 -12.78 4.00
C ARG A 72 1.92 -13.67 5.24
N LYS A 73 3.13 -13.93 5.75
CA LYS A 73 3.33 -14.63 7.02
C LYS A 73 3.02 -13.69 8.17
#